data_AF-A0A645BTB3-F1
#
_entry.id   AF-A0A645BTB3-F1
#
_cell.length_a   1.000
_cell.length_b   1.000
_cell.length_c   1.000
_cell.angle_alpha   90.00
_cell.angle_beta   90.00
_cell.angle_gamma   90.00
#
_symmetry.space_group_name_H-M   'P 1'
#
loop_
_entity.id
_entity.type
_entity.pdbx_description
1 polymer ?
#
loop_
_entity_poly.entity_id
_entity_poly.type
_entity_poly.pdbx_seq_one_letter_code
_entity_poly.pdbx_strand_id
1 'polypeptide(L)' 'MANKLAEVLMFIKDYPHQYSPSVREIAEGVGLSSPATVQRYLYLLEQQGYITHEPNCPRTIRVVK' A
#
# COMPACT_ATOMS: atom_id res chain seq x y z
N MET A 1 -3.47 -6.12 19.00
CA MET A 1 -4.16 -6.23 17.69
C MET A 1 -3.35 -5.44 16.67
N ALA A 2 -2.46 -6.10 15.91
CA ALA A 2 -1.60 -5.42 14.95
C ALA A 2 -2.43 -4.84 13.80
N ASN A 3 -2.31 -3.53 13.58
CA ASN A 3 -3.05 -2.81 12.55
C ASN A 3 -2.30 -2.95 11.21
N LYS A 4 -2.62 -4.02 10.47
CA LYS A 4 -2.01 -4.32 9.14
C LYS A 4 -2.05 -3.14 8.18
N LEU A 5 -3.06 -2.29 8.33
CA LEU A 5 -3.26 -1.08 7.54
C LEU A 5 -2.11 -0.07 7.75
N ALA A 6 -1.63 0.06 8.98
CA ALA A 6 -0.47 0.88 9.31
C ALA A 6 0.85 0.25 8.83
N GLU A 7 0.95 -1.08 8.89
CA GLU A 7 2.12 -1.81 8.37
C GLU A 7 2.25 -1.61 6.85
N VAL A 8 1.13 -1.70 6.11
CA VAL A 8 1.09 -1.39 4.67
C VAL A 8 1.52 0.05 4.38
N LEU A 9 1.01 1.02 5.15
CA LEU A 9 1.40 2.42 4.98
C LEU A 9 2.90 2.64 5.23
N MET A 10 3.43 2.05 6.30
CA MET A 10 4.86 2.12 6.63
C MET A 10 5.71 1.45 5.54
N PHE A 11 5.29 0.30 5.04
CA PHE A 11 5.99 -0.39 3.95
C PHE A 11 6.05 0.46 2.68
N ILE A 12 4.96 1.11 2.30
CA ILE A 12 4.94 2.01 1.13
C ILE A 12 5.84 3.23 1.36
N LYS A 13 5.87 3.76 2.60
CA LYS A 13 6.67 4.94 2.96
C LYS A 13 8.17 4.65 2.98
N ASP A 14 8.56 3.48 3.48
CA ASP A 14 9.96 3.04 3.60
C ASP A 14 10.42 2.19 2.40
N TYR A 15 9.65 2.21 1.32
CA TYR A 15 9.97 1.42 0.14
C TYR A 15 11.29 1.95 -0.48
N PRO A 16 12.35 1.12 -0.58
CA PRO A 16 13.70 1.61 -0.87
C PRO A 16 13.93 1.98 -2.34
N HIS A 17 12.95 1.72 -3.20
CA HIS A 17 13.06 1.94 -4.64
C HIS A 17 12.50 3.30 -5.06
N GLN A 18 13.02 3.84 -6.16
CA GLN A 18 12.51 5.10 -6.75
C GLN A 18 11.11 4.98 -7.40
N TYR A 19 10.45 3.84 -7.25
CA TYR A 19 9.11 3.57 -7.79
C TYR A 19 8.17 3.11 -6.68
N SER A 20 6.88 3.35 -6.85
CA SER A 20 5.85 2.83 -5.95
C SER A 20 5.85 1.29 -5.94
N PRO A 21 5.72 0.65 -4.76
CA PRO A 21 5.58 -0.80 -4.68
C PRO A 21 4.29 -1.25 -5.36
N SER A 22 4.30 -2.47 -5.86
CA SER A 22 3.12 -3.18 -6.36
C SER A 22 2.35 -3.84 -5.22
N VAL A 23 1.09 -4.19 -5.48
CA VAL A 23 0.24 -4.92 -4.53
C VAL A 23 0.87 -6.24 -4.07
N ARG A 24 1.65 -6.90 -4.94
CA ARG A 24 2.37 -8.15 -4.61
C ARG A 24 3.55 -7.88 -3.68
N GLU A 25 4.39 -6.89 -4.02
CA GLU A 25 5.53 -6.50 -3.17
C GLU A 25 5.08 -6.06 -1.77
N ILE A 26 3.97 -5.32 -1.69
CA ILE A 26 3.36 -4.96 -0.40
C ILE A 26 2.89 -6.21 0.34
N ALA A 27 2.19 -7.14 -0.33
CA ALA A 27 1.69 -8.35 0.29
C ALA A 27 2.84 -9.21 0.87
N GLU A 28 3.91 -9.39 0.10
CA GLU A 28 5.11 -10.11 0.53
C GLU A 28 5.83 -9.39 1.67
N GLY A 29 5.96 -8.06 1.57
CA GLY A 29 6.63 -7.23 2.57
C GLY A 29 5.93 -7.17 3.93
N VAL A 30 4.60 -7.23 3.95
CA VAL A 30 3.80 -7.26 5.19
C VAL A 30 3.33 -8.66 5.60
N GLY A 31 3.76 -9.71 4.89
CA GLY A 31 3.41 -11.11 5.20
C GLY A 31 1.93 -11.46 4.98
N LEU A 32 1.25 -10.80 4.05
CA LEU A 32 -0.14 -11.10 3.67
C LEU A 32 -0.20 -12.16 2.57
N SER A 33 -1.00 -13.19 2.80
CA SER A 33 -1.18 -14.28 1.83
C SER A 33 -2.02 -13.89 0.61
N SER A 34 -2.82 -12.81 0.69
CA SER A 34 -3.74 -12.42 -0.38
C SER A 34 -3.53 -10.97 -0.83
N PRO A 35 -3.19 -10.73 -2.11
CA PRO A 35 -3.09 -9.38 -2.66
C PRO A 35 -4.44 -8.65 -2.68
N ALA A 36 -5.57 -9.36 -2.66
CA ALA A 36 -6.89 -8.74 -2.56
C ALA A 36 -7.09 -8.02 -1.21
N THR A 37 -6.48 -8.55 -0.14
CA THR A 37 -6.50 -7.90 1.17
C THR A 37 -5.70 -6.59 1.15
N VAL A 38 -4.56 -6.56 0.46
CA VAL A 38 -3.77 -5.34 0.25
C VAL A 38 -4.59 -4.30 -0.52
N GLN A 39 -5.28 -4.68 -1.59
CA GLN A 39 -6.13 -3.74 -2.34
C GLN A 39 -7.19 -3.09 -1.45
N ARG A 40 -7.82 -3.87 -0.56
CA ARG A 40 -8.78 -3.33 0.41
C ARG A 40 -8.12 -2.33 1.37
N TYR A 41 -6.90 -2.60 1.84
CA TYR A 41 -6.17 -1.67 2.71
C TYR A 41 -5.74 -0.40 1.98
N LEU A 42 -5.30 -0.50 0.72
CA LEU A 42 -4.99 0.66 -0.11
C LEU A 42 -6.21 1.56 -0.30
N TYR A 43 -7.38 0.97 -0.61
CA TYR A 43 -8.62 1.72 -0.71
C TYR A 43 -8.97 2.46 0.60
N LEU A 44 -8.82 1.79 1.75
CA LEU A 44 -9.07 2.43 3.05
C LEU A 44 -8.08 3.57 3.35
N LEU A 45 -6.79 3.39 3.03
CA LEU A 45 -5.76 4.42 3.17
C LEU A 45 -6.04 5.63 2.27
N GLU A 46 -6.53 5.39 1.06
CA GLU A 46 -6.92 6.44 0.12
C GLU A 46 -8.15 7.21 0.61
N GLN A 47 -9.19 6.51 1.07
CA GLN A 47 -10.37 7.13 1.68
C GLN A 47 -10.02 7.95 2.92
N GLN A 48 -8.98 7.56 3.66
CA GLN A 48 -8.47 8.30 4.81
C GLN A 48 -7.48 9.42 4.44
N GLY A 49 -7.12 9.57 3.16
CA GLY A 49 -6.20 10.60 2.66
C GLY A 49 -4.73 10.38 3.01
N TYR A 50 -4.33 9.14 3.35
CA TYR A 50 -2.92 8.80 3.58
C TYR A 50 -2.15 8.55 2.29
N ILE A 51 -2.82 7.95 1.30
CA ILE A 51 -2.24 7.66 -0.01
C ILE A 51 -3.15 8.17 -1.13
N THR A 52 -2.58 8.32 -2.31
CA THR A 52 -3.30 8.54 -3.57
C THR A 52 -2.76 7.58 -4.61
N HIS A 53 -3.61 7.09 -5.50
CA HIS A 53 -3.16 6.35 -6.68
C HIS A 53 -4.04 6.67 -7.89
N GLU A 54 -3.50 6.47 -9.09
CA GLU A 54 -4.32 6.58 -10.29
C GLU A 54 -5.00 5.24 -10.58
N PRO A 55 -6.33 5.21 -10.72
CA PRO A 55 -7.05 3.99 -11.05
C PRO A 55 -6.58 3.46 -12.41
N ASN A 56 -6.35 2.16 -12.50
CA ASN A 56 -5.81 1.44 -13.67
C ASN A 56 -4.33 1.70 -14.01
N CYS A 57 -3.63 2.59 -13.28
CA CYS A 57 -2.19 2.81 -13.47
C CYS A 57 -1.40 2.12 -12.35
N PRO A 58 -0.76 0.95 -12.59
CA PRO A 58 0.09 0.32 -11.58
C PRO A 58 1.28 1.23 -11.24
N ARG A 59 1.78 1.15 -10.00
CA ARG A 59 2.94 1.93 -9.52
C ARG A 59 2.76 3.46 -9.49
N THR A 60 1.54 3.92 -9.28
CA THR A 60 1.24 5.34 -9.07
C THR A 60 0.93 5.68 -7.61
N ILE A 61 1.06 4.71 -6.69
CA ILE A 61 0.75 4.94 -5.27
C ILE A 61 1.75 5.95 -4.71
N ARG A 62 1.24 7.04 -4.16
CA ARG A 62 2.03 8.07 -3.47
C ARG A 62 1.49 8.26 -2.08
N VAL A 63 2.39 8.42 -1.11
CA VAL A 63 2.04 8.81 0.25
C VAL A 63 1.86 10.33 0.28
N VAL A 64 0.73 10.80 0.78
CA VAL A 64 0.35 12.22 0.78
C VAL A 64 0.62 12.87 2.16
N LYS A 65 0.76 12.06 3.22
CA LYS A 65 0.79 12.51 4.62
C LYS A 65 2.01 12.05 5.41
#